data_AF-A0ABD0RAL2-F1
#
_entry.id   AF-A0ABD0RAL2-F1
#
_cell.length_a   1.000
_cell.length_b   1.000
_cell.length_c   1.000
_cell.angle_alpha   90.00
_cell.angle_beta   90.00
_cell.angle_gamma   90.00
#
_symmetry.space_group_name_H-M   'P 1'
#
loop_
_entity.id
_entity.type
_entity.pdbx_description
1 polymer ?
#
loop_
_entity_poly.entity_id
_entity_poly.type
_entity_poly.pdbx_seq_one_letter_code
_entity_poly.pdbx_strand_id
1 'polypeptide(L)'
;MRLDLYEEKRKDITNTAHHNRVNILVPFDTNGTLITYLLVGKKDDDANAQDTRYSVVTLWNTLQSQPGDIFSRIAEGSYAIIQSTVRDVEFVDGFQRVSASESYLFLNAMTDYERKVLVLWMNSSKEKKTEIIKSLQAATIKCCSDKVRPVLVASTVIPSVNDVIWAGVFSAQNQQDPENSALALYNISNIQGRTKG
;
A
#
# COMPACT_ATOMS: atom_id res chain seq x y z
N MET A 1 15.94 29.30 16.57
CA MET A 1 15.57 29.39 15.15
C MET A 1 14.16 28.85 15.01
N ARG A 2 13.17 29.71 14.80
CA ARG A 2 11.76 29.30 14.64
C ARG A 2 11.58 29.03 13.15
N LEU A 3 11.35 27.77 12.79
CA LEU A 3 11.01 27.42 11.41
C LEU A 3 9.52 27.73 11.24
N ASP A 4 9.22 28.97 10.89
CA ASP A 4 7.86 29.37 10.56
C ASP A 4 7.53 28.82 9.17
N LEU A 5 6.67 27.80 9.14
CA LEU A 5 6.15 27.23 7.90
C LEU A 5 5.13 28.22 7.30
N TYR A 6 5.36 28.68 6.07
CA TYR A 6 4.42 29.49 5.31
C TYR A 6 3.82 28.66 4.17
N GLU A 7 2.50 28.75 4.00
CA GLU A 7 1.80 28.09 2.90
C GLU A 7 2.17 28.79 1.58
N GLU A 8 3.01 28.17 0.75
CA GLU A 8 3.49 28.77 -0.50
C GLU A 8 2.39 28.86 -1.55
N LYS A 9 1.48 27.88 -1.60
CA LYS A 9 0.38 27.85 -2.56
C LYS A 9 -0.76 26.94 -2.10
N ARG A 10 -1.96 27.51 -1.96
CA ARG A 10 -3.19 26.74 -1.81
C ARG A 10 -3.69 26.27 -3.16
N LYS A 11 -3.89 24.97 -3.31
CA LYS A 11 -4.70 24.42 -4.40
C LYS A 11 -5.82 23.63 -3.75
N ASP A 12 -7.04 24.16 -3.82
CA ASP A 12 -8.22 23.42 -3.36
C ASP A 12 -8.43 22.24 -4.32
N ILE A 13 -8.22 21.04 -3.79
CA ILE A 13 -8.41 19.80 -4.51
C ILE A 13 -9.90 19.49 -4.47
N THR A 14 -10.69 20.16 -5.32
CA THR A 14 -12.12 19.88 -5.47
C THR A 14 -12.37 19.01 -6.69
N ASN A 15 -12.90 17.81 -6.45
CA ASN A 15 -13.67 17.02 -7.41
C ASN A 15 -12.94 16.61 -8.71
N THR A 16 -11.68 16.18 -8.60
CA THR A 16 -11.14 15.22 -9.54
C THR A 16 -11.30 13.83 -8.95
N ALA A 17 -11.63 12.82 -9.75
CA ALA A 17 -11.53 11.42 -9.35
C ALA A 17 -10.08 11.15 -8.97
N HIS A 18 -9.74 11.37 -7.69
CA HIS A 18 -8.44 11.04 -7.17
C HIS A 18 -8.30 9.54 -7.29
N HIS A 19 -7.46 9.13 -8.23
CA HIS A 19 -7.08 7.74 -8.33
C HIS A 19 -6.34 7.44 -7.02
N ASN A 20 -6.99 6.73 -6.11
CA ASN A 20 -6.42 6.31 -4.82
C ASN A 20 -5.21 5.43 -5.13
N ARG A 21 -4.04 6.07 -5.15
CA ARG A 21 -2.79 5.51 -5.64
C ARG A 21 -1.67 5.82 -4.68
N VAL A 22 -0.95 4.78 -4.29
CA VAL A 22 0.28 4.86 -3.51
C VAL A 22 1.44 4.44 -4.40
N ASN A 23 2.52 5.23 -4.40
CA ASN A 23 3.73 4.95 -5.16
C ASN A 23 4.94 5.05 -4.24
N ILE A 24 5.75 3.99 -4.17
CA ILE A 24 6.92 3.94 -3.30
C ILE A 24 8.09 3.39 -4.10
N LEU A 25 9.26 4.00 -3.94
CA LEU A 25 10.51 3.45 -4.44
C LEU A 25 10.98 2.36 -3.49
N VAL A 26 11.20 1.17 -4.03
CA VAL A 26 11.60 -0.02 -3.30
C VAL A 26 13.00 -0.42 -3.78
N PRO A 27 14.06 0.05 -3.10
CA PRO A 27 15.40 -0.47 -3.25
C PRO A 27 15.46 -1.95 -2.85
N PHE A 28 16.29 -2.69 -3.58
CA PHE A 28 16.59 -4.09 -3.35
C PHE A 28 18.05 -4.36 -3.70
N ASP A 29 18.68 -5.27 -2.97
CA ASP A 29 20.05 -5.69 -3.21
C ASP A 29 20.05 -6.95 -4.06
N THR A 30 20.76 -6.90 -5.20
CA THR A 30 21.09 -8.08 -6.00
C THR A 30 22.60 -8.20 -6.11
N ASN A 31 23.19 -9.19 -5.43
CA ASN A 31 24.63 -9.47 -5.48
C ASN A 31 25.51 -8.23 -5.28
N GLY A 32 25.15 -7.34 -4.35
CA GLY A 32 25.89 -6.12 -4.03
C GLY A 32 25.57 -4.91 -4.92
N THR A 33 24.64 -5.05 -5.87
CA THR A 33 24.11 -3.93 -6.66
C THR A 33 22.72 -3.58 -6.16
N LEU A 34 22.55 -2.34 -5.70
CA LEU A 34 21.24 -1.82 -5.33
C LEU A 34 20.47 -1.48 -6.61
N ILE A 35 19.42 -2.22 -6.88
CA ILE A 35 18.48 -1.89 -7.94
C ILE A 35 17.19 -1.38 -7.26
N THR A 36 16.40 -0.56 -7.94
CA THR A 36 15.16 0.00 -7.38
C THR A 36 13.99 -0.34 -8.28
N TYR A 37 12.84 -0.68 -7.68
CA TYR A 37 11.57 -0.79 -8.37
C TYR A 37 10.62 0.30 -7.88
N LEU A 38 9.67 0.69 -8.73
CA LEU A 38 8.55 1.52 -8.32
C LEU A 38 7.37 0.59 -8.01
N LEU A 39 7.01 0.51 -6.73
CA LEU A 39 5.83 -0.20 -6.24
C LEU A 39 4.63 0.72 -6.36
N VAL A 40 3.61 0.27 -7.10
CA VAL A 40 2.41 1.04 -7.39
C VAL A 40 1.20 0.27 -6.91
N GLY A 41 0.53 0.78 -5.87
CA GLY A 41 -0.81 0.36 -5.48
C GLY A 41 -1.83 1.30 -6.11
N LYS A 42 -2.74 0.80 -6.94
CA LYS A 42 -3.83 1.60 -7.52
C LYS A 42 -5.08 0.75 -7.69
N LYS A 43 -6.25 1.40 -7.70
CA LYS A 43 -7.47 0.77 -8.23
C LYS A 43 -7.33 0.53 -9.74
N ASP A 44 -7.83 -0.61 -10.21
CA ASP A 44 -7.83 -0.93 -11.64
C ASP A 44 -9.05 -0.31 -12.32
N ASP A 45 -8.99 1.01 -12.53
CA ASP A 45 -10.09 1.77 -13.15
C ASP A 45 -10.25 1.45 -14.65
N ASP A 46 -9.22 0.86 -15.27
CA ASP A 46 -9.20 0.49 -16.69
C ASP A 46 -9.82 -0.90 -16.95
N ALA A 47 -10.14 -1.66 -15.91
CA ALA A 47 -10.68 -3.02 -16.03
C ALA A 47 -12.11 -3.00 -16.57
N ASN A 48 -12.42 -3.94 -17.47
CA ASN A 48 -13.75 -4.06 -18.04
C ASN A 48 -14.75 -4.46 -16.95
N ALA A 49 -16.02 -4.07 -17.13
CA ALA A 49 -17.08 -4.42 -16.17
C ALA A 49 -17.29 -5.94 -16.01
N GLN A 50 -16.84 -6.75 -16.97
CA GLN A 50 -16.89 -8.21 -16.94
C GLN A 50 -15.65 -8.86 -16.32
N ASP A 51 -14.57 -8.11 -16.09
CA ASP A 51 -13.37 -8.67 -15.47
C ASP A 51 -13.66 -9.03 -14.02
N THR A 52 -13.23 -10.23 -13.62
CA THR A 52 -13.36 -10.74 -12.24
C THR A 52 -12.07 -10.63 -11.45
N ARG A 53 -11.01 -10.08 -12.08
CA ARG A 53 -9.69 -9.89 -11.50
C ARG A 53 -9.15 -8.53 -11.87
N TYR A 54 -8.71 -7.78 -10.87
CA TYR A 54 -8.26 -6.40 -10.97
C TYR A 54 -6.79 -6.30 -10.57
N SER A 55 -5.97 -5.63 -11.37
CA SER A 55 -4.55 -5.43 -11.08
C SER A 55 -4.39 -4.30 -10.06
N VAL A 56 -4.19 -4.66 -8.79
CA VAL A 56 -4.21 -3.68 -7.70
C VAL A 56 -2.84 -3.23 -7.21
N VAL A 57 -1.83 -4.09 -7.35
CA VAL A 57 -0.43 -3.74 -7.02
C VAL A 57 0.48 -4.21 -8.14
N THR A 58 1.42 -3.36 -8.54
CA THR A 58 2.34 -3.64 -9.64
C THR A 58 3.76 -3.15 -9.32
N LEU A 59 4.77 -3.85 -9.84
CA LEU A 59 6.18 -3.44 -9.75
C LEU A 59 6.72 -3.01 -11.11
N TRP A 60 7.24 -1.79 -11.16
CA TRP A 60 7.71 -1.14 -12.37
C TRP A 60 9.22 -0.97 -12.29
N ASN A 61 9.91 -1.17 -13.42
CA ASN A 61 11.33 -0.86 -13.54
C ASN A 61 11.61 0.63 -13.27
N THR A 62 12.80 0.93 -12.75
CA THR A 62 13.30 2.30 -12.62
C THR A 62 14.53 2.57 -13.49
N LEU A 63 15.11 1.54 -14.10
CA LEU A 63 16.31 1.64 -14.93
C LEU A 63 16.04 1.13 -16.35
N GLN A 64 16.68 1.78 -17.31
CA GLN A 64 16.64 1.39 -18.73
C GLN A 64 17.26 0.01 -18.97
N SER A 65 18.27 -0.37 -18.18
CA SER A 65 18.98 -1.65 -18.34
C SER A 65 18.17 -2.86 -17.88
N GLN A 66 17.04 -2.67 -17.21
CA GLN A 66 16.19 -3.76 -16.75
C GLN A 66 15.38 -4.35 -17.91
N PRO A 67 15.04 -5.65 -17.87
CA PRO A 67 14.22 -6.28 -18.91
C PRO A 67 12.90 -5.52 -19.15
N GLY A 68 12.69 -5.11 -20.39
CA GLY A 68 11.52 -4.33 -20.81
C GLY A 68 11.66 -2.82 -20.63
N ASP A 69 12.83 -2.30 -20.24
CA ASP A 69 13.14 -0.88 -20.05
C ASP A 69 12.47 -0.22 -18.84
N ILE A 70 12.74 1.07 -18.64
CA ILE A 70 12.18 1.88 -17.54
C ILE A 70 10.65 1.83 -17.55
N PHE A 71 10.03 1.81 -16.37
CA PHE A 71 8.58 1.70 -16.15
C PHE A 71 7.90 0.41 -16.62
N SER A 72 8.66 -0.56 -17.14
CA SER A 72 8.07 -1.82 -17.53
C SER A 72 7.65 -2.68 -16.33
N ARG A 73 6.49 -3.31 -16.50
CA ARG A 73 5.89 -4.30 -15.58
C ARG A 73 6.34 -5.73 -15.88
N ILE A 74 7.09 -5.92 -16.98
CA ILE A 74 7.57 -7.23 -17.41
C ILE A 74 8.47 -7.79 -16.32
N ALA A 75 8.30 -9.08 -16.07
CA ALA A 75 9.15 -9.89 -15.21
C ALA A 75 9.45 -11.20 -15.94
N GLU A 76 10.48 -11.95 -15.51
CA GLU A 76 10.86 -13.22 -16.17
C GLU A 76 9.66 -14.15 -16.37
N GLY A 77 9.26 -14.33 -17.64
CA GLY A 77 8.14 -15.20 -18.05
C GLY A 77 6.74 -14.73 -17.68
N SER A 78 6.54 -13.51 -17.14
CA SER A 78 5.21 -13.02 -16.72
C SER A 78 5.19 -11.50 -16.46
N TYR A 79 4.20 -11.04 -15.66
CA TYR A 79 4.10 -9.69 -15.14
C TYR A 79 4.13 -9.72 -13.60
N ALA A 80 4.77 -8.72 -13.00
CA ALA A 80 4.83 -8.55 -11.56
C ALA A 80 3.57 -7.80 -11.05
N ILE A 81 2.45 -8.53 -10.95
CA ILE A 81 1.13 -7.98 -10.63
C ILE A 81 0.45 -8.79 -9.53
N ILE A 82 -0.18 -8.11 -8.58
CA ILE A 82 -1.11 -8.70 -7.62
C ILE A 82 -2.52 -8.44 -8.12
N GLN A 83 -3.29 -9.52 -8.26
CA GLN A 83 -4.68 -9.46 -8.65
C GLN A 83 -5.59 -9.50 -7.42
N SER A 84 -6.64 -8.70 -7.44
CA SER A 84 -7.74 -8.71 -6.47
C SER A 84 -9.01 -9.19 -7.15
N THR A 85 -9.82 -9.98 -6.46
CA THR A 85 -11.21 -10.25 -6.87
C THR A 85 -12.16 -9.13 -6.44
N VAL A 86 -11.68 -8.21 -5.61
CA VAL A 86 -12.40 -7.03 -5.13
C VAL A 86 -12.06 -5.84 -6.01
N ARG A 87 -13.08 -5.25 -6.63
CA ARG A 87 -12.95 -4.06 -7.49
C ARG A 87 -12.70 -2.78 -6.70
N ASP A 88 -13.35 -2.66 -5.55
CA ASP A 88 -13.33 -1.42 -4.77
C ASP A 88 -12.23 -1.47 -3.71
N VAL A 89 -11.06 -0.99 -4.12
CA VAL A 89 -9.88 -0.81 -3.27
C VAL A 89 -9.46 0.65 -3.28
N GLU A 90 -9.09 1.17 -2.12
CA GLU A 90 -8.61 2.54 -1.93
C GLU A 90 -7.31 2.50 -1.14
N PHE A 91 -6.18 2.71 -1.81
CA PHE A 91 -4.88 2.82 -1.14
C PHE A 91 -4.79 4.13 -0.37
N VAL A 92 -4.41 4.06 0.89
CA VAL A 92 -4.34 5.20 1.82
C VAL A 92 -2.90 5.64 2.03
N ASP A 93 -1.99 4.68 2.24
CA ASP A 93 -0.61 4.95 2.60
C ASP A 93 0.27 3.74 2.28
N GLY A 94 1.58 3.93 2.37
CA GLY A 94 2.53 2.86 2.44
C GLY A 94 3.94 3.38 2.70
N PHE A 95 4.79 2.50 3.21
CA PHE A 95 6.17 2.83 3.50
C PHE A 95 7.08 1.63 3.26
N GLN A 96 8.38 1.91 3.25
CA GLN A 96 9.41 0.90 3.17
C GLN A 96 10.28 0.93 4.42
N ARG A 97 10.58 -0.25 4.97
CA ARG A 97 11.61 -0.45 5.98
C ARG A 97 12.89 -0.90 5.30
N VAL A 98 13.75 0.07 5.00
CA VAL A 98 14.97 -0.13 4.19
C VAL A 98 15.90 -1.19 4.78
N SER A 99 16.13 -1.19 6.09
CA SER A 99 17.08 -2.12 6.74
C SER A 99 16.67 -3.58 6.67
N ALA A 100 15.36 -3.85 6.65
CA ALA A 100 14.80 -5.21 6.58
C ALA A 100 14.33 -5.58 5.16
N SER A 101 14.41 -4.63 4.22
CA SER A 101 13.85 -4.76 2.87
C SER A 101 12.38 -5.18 2.89
N GLU A 102 11.56 -4.51 3.69
CA GLU A 102 10.13 -4.79 3.82
C GLU A 102 9.32 -3.62 3.25
N SER A 103 8.27 -3.92 2.49
CA SER A 103 7.36 -2.92 1.96
C SER A 103 5.95 -3.14 2.49
N TYR A 104 5.30 -2.07 2.93
CA TYR A 104 3.95 -2.07 3.48
C TYR A 104 3.04 -1.17 2.66
N LEU A 105 1.83 -1.65 2.34
CA LEU A 105 0.76 -0.84 1.76
C LEU A 105 -0.50 -0.97 2.61
N PHE A 106 -1.22 0.12 2.80
CA PHE A 106 -2.47 0.17 3.55
C PHE A 106 -3.60 0.57 2.63
N LEU A 107 -4.70 -0.17 2.68
CA LEU A 107 -5.86 0.08 1.83
C LEU A 107 -7.18 -0.20 2.54
N ASN A 108 -8.22 0.51 2.12
CA ASN A 108 -9.61 0.14 2.36
C ASN A 108 -10.08 -0.76 1.22
N ALA A 109 -10.75 -1.85 1.52
CA ALA A 109 -11.32 -2.77 0.53
C ALA A 109 -12.77 -3.10 0.87
N MET A 110 -13.65 -3.15 -0.12
CA MET A 110 -15.03 -3.60 0.03
C MET A 110 -15.14 -5.11 -0.24
N THR A 111 -15.12 -5.92 0.81
CA THR A 111 -15.23 -7.39 0.70
C THR A 111 -16.60 -7.83 1.20
N ASP A 112 -17.35 -8.64 0.46
CA ASP A 112 -18.56 -9.32 0.95
C ASP A 112 -19.51 -8.40 1.74
N TYR A 113 -19.84 -7.23 1.16
CA TYR A 113 -20.72 -6.20 1.75
C TYR A 113 -20.16 -5.40 2.94
N GLU A 114 -18.93 -5.67 3.37
CA GLU A 114 -18.27 -4.95 4.45
C GLU A 114 -16.99 -4.26 3.97
N ARG A 115 -16.82 -3.00 4.37
CA ARG A 115 -15.56 -2.29 4.20
C ARG A 115 -14.58 -2.78 5.26
N LYS A 116 -13.35 -3.06 4.86
CA LYS A 116 -12.26 -3.53 5.73
C LYS A 116 -10.98 -2.79 5.44
N VAL A 117 -10.17 -2.58 6.47
CA VAL A 117 -8.81 -2.08 6.33
C VAL A 117 -7.87 -3.27 6.19
N LEU A 118 -7.04 -3.26 5.16
CA LEU A 118 -6.03 -4.27 4.91
C LEU A 118 -4.64 -3.65 4.99
N VAL A 119 -3.70 -4.39 5.55
CA VAL A 119 -2.27 -4.17 5.38
C VAL A 119 -1.72 -5.25 4.47
N LEU A 120 -0.99 -4.83 3.45
CA LEU A 120 -0.21 -5.67 2.58
C LEU A 120 1.25 -5.55 2.98
N TRP A 121 1.94 -6.68 3.04
CA TRP A 121 3.36 -6.77 3.34
C TRP A 121 4.07 -7.54 2.22
N MET A 122 5.23 -7.07 1.80
CA MET A 122 6.06 -7.75 0.80
C MET A 122 7.52 -7.78 1.25
N ASN A 123 8.12 -8.95 1.12
CA ASN A 123 9.56 -9.12 1.25
C ASN A 123 10.25 -8.62 -0.03
N SER A 124 10.86 -7.44 0.09
CA SER A 124 11.58 -6.76 -0.97
C SER A 124 13.07 -7.16 -1.03
N SER A 125 13.50 -8.13 -0.21
CA SER A 125 14.85 -8.71 -0.25
C SER A 125 15.01 -9.75 -1.38
N LYS A 126 13.95 -10.06 -2.13
CA LYS A 126 13.99 -11.05 -3.21
C LYS A 126 14.60 -10.44 -4.47
N GLU A 127 15.43 -11.22 -5.17
CA GLU A 127 16.19 -10.73 -6.33
C GLU A 127 15.29 -10.49 -7.56
N LYS A 128 14.20 -11.25 -7.69
CA LYS A 128 13.31 -11.23 -8.84
C LYS A 128 11.98 -10.58 -8.51
N LYS A 129 11.46 -9.73 -9.41
CA LYS A 129 10.13 -9.11 -9.26
C LYS A 129 9.02 -10.12 -8.96
N THR A 130 9.05 -11.29 -9.62
CA THR A 130 8.05 -12.35 -9.44
C THR A 130 8.10 -12.93 -8.03
N GLU A 131 9.27 -13.05 -7.43
CA GLU A 131 9.44 -13.53 -6.05
C GLU A 131 9.00 -12.48 -5.03
N ILE A 132 9.28 -11.19 -5.28
CA ILE A 132 8.79 -10.09 -4.45
C ILE A 132 7.26 -10.10 -4.40
N ILE A 133 6.60 -10.16 -5.57
CA ILE A 133 5.13 -10.21 -5.62
C ILE A 133 4.58 -11.47 -4.95
N LYS A 134 5.20 -12.65 -5.17
CA LYS A 134 4.79 -13.90 -4.52
C LYS A 134 4.98 -13.89 -3.00
N SER A 135 5.82 -13.01 -2.48
CA SER A 135 6.02 -12.86 -1.03
C SER A 135 4.91 -12.08 -0.34
N LEU A 136 3.97 -11.50 -1.10
CA LEU A 136 2.85 -10.75 -0.57
C LEU A 136 2.14 -11.55 0.53
N GLN A 137 1.93 -10.87 1.65
CA GLN A 137 1.04 -11.29 2.71
C GLN A 137 0.04 -10.16 2.98
N ALA A 138 -1.15 -10.54 3.45
CA ALA A 138 -2.18 -9.57 3.78
C ALA A 138 -2.81 -9.91 5.13
N ALA A 139 -3.09 -8.89 5.92
CA ALA A 139 -3.87 -9.01 7.15
C ALA A 139 -4.95 -7.93 7.22
N THR A 140 -6.06 -8.25 7.89
CA THR A 140 -7.11 -7.29 8.19
C THR A 140 -6.81 -6.56 9.48
N ILE A 141 -6.86 -5.23 9.44
CA ILE A 141 -6.74 -4.37 10.62
C ILE A 141 -8.14 -4.03 11.11
N LYS A 142 -8.39 -4.25 12.39
CA LYS A 142 -9.66 -3.94 13.06
C LYS A 142 -9.45 -2.83 14.07
N CYS A 143 -10.12 -1.70 13.88
CA CYS A 143 -10.35 -0.69 14.90
C CYS A 143 -11.85 -0.57 15.18
N CYS A 144 -12.30 -0.36 16.41
CA CYS A 144 -11.65 -0.46 17.71
C CYS A 144 -12.64 -1.23 18.62
N SER A 145 -12.24 -1.65 19.82
CA SER A 145 -13.10 -2.53 20.66
C SER A 145 -14.39 -1.86 21.11
N ASP A 146 -14.39 -0.53 21.22
CA ASP A 146 -15.54 0.29 21.60
C ASP A 146 -16.57 0.42 20.47
N LYS A 147 -16.10 0.66 19.24
CA LYS A 147 -16.94 0.94 18.07
C LYS A 147 -16.21 0.57 16.78
N VAL A 148 -16.94 -0.04 15.86
CA VAL A 148 -16.44 -0.45 14.55
C VAL A 148 -16.17 0.78 13.68
N ARG A 149 -14.91 0.93 13.23
CA ARG A 149 -14.46 2.02 12.36
C ARG A 149 -13.71 1.40 11.17
N PRO A 150 -14.42 1.03 10.09
CA PRO A 150 -13.88 0.21 9.00
C PRO A 150 -13.11 1.00 7.94
N VAL A 151 -12.92 2.31 8.11
CA VAL A 151 -12.28 3.18 7.12
C VAL A 151 -11.00 3.74 7.69
N LEU A 152 -9.85 3.43 7.10
CA LEU A 152 -8.60 4.11 7.35
C LEU A 152 -8.58 5.43 6.56
N VAL A 153 -8.33 6.53 7.25
CA VAL A 153 -8.34 7.89 6.67
C VAL A 153 -6.91 8.42 6.49
N ALA A 154 -6.03 8.11 7.44
CA ALA A 154 -4.63 8.49 7.41
C ALA A 154 -3.82 7.50 8.25
N SER A 155 -2.52 7.42 7.99
CA SER A 155 -1.61 6.65 8.82
C SER A 155 -0.19 7.20 8.85
N THR A 156 0.60 6.67 9.78
CA THR A 156 2.02 6.94 9.86
C THR A 156 2.75 5.78 10.53
N VAL A 157 4.01 5.58 10.15
CA VAL A 157 4.93 4.68 10.84
C VAL A 157 5.63 5.45 11.96
N ILE A 158 5.63 4.90 13.17
CA ILE A 158 6.35 5.44 14.32
C ILE A 158 7.73 4.78 14.33
N PRO A 159 8.83 5.55 14.22
CA PRO A 159 10.18 5.01 14.22
C PRO A 159 10.44 4.16 15.47
N SER A 160 10.86 2.91 15.27
CA SER A 160 11.29 2.01 16.33
C SER A 160 12.42 1.11 15.80
N VAL A 161 13.34 0.72 16.69
CA VAL A 161 14.57 0.01 16.32
C VAL A 161 14.27 -1.44 15.95
N ASN A 162 13.46 -2.11 16.76
CA ASN A 162 13.21 -3.55 16.62
C ASN A 162 11.83 -3.86 16.07
N ASP A 163 10.85 -2.98 16.34
CA ASP A 163 9.47 -3.17 15.97
C ASP A 163 9.02 -2.23 14.87
N VAL A 164 7.97 -2.63 14.16
CA VAL A 164 7.25 -1.77 13.23
C VAL A 164 5.98 -1.30 13.93
N ILE A 165 6.07 -0.15 14.60
CA ILE A 165 4.91 0.47 15.24
C ILE A 165 4.24 1.37 14.20
N TRP A 166 2.95 1.16 14.01
CA TRP A 166 2.15 1.89 13.04
C TRP A 166 0.92 2.47 13.71
N ALA A 167 0.59 3.71 13.37
CA ALA A 167 -0.59 4.41 13.85
C ALA A 167 -1.53 4.69 12.68
N GLY A 168 -2.80 4.37 12.86
CA GLY A 168 -3.86 4.64 11.89
C GLY A 168 -4.97 5.46 12.50
N VAL A 169 -5.51 6.41 11.73
CA VAL A 169 -6.73 7.14 12.04
C VAL A 169 -7.89 6.47 11.32
N PHE A 170 -8.83 5.93 12.07
CA PHE A 170 -9.98 5.19 11.57
C PHE A 170 -11.25 5.99 11.77
N SER A 171 -12.18 5.92 10.82
CA SER A 171 -13.50 6.55 10.90
C SER A 171 -14.62 5.52 10.69
N ALA A 172 -15.80 5.82 11.24
CA ALA A 172 -17.03 5.21 10.76
C ALA A 172 -17.34 5.64 9.31
N GLN A 173 -18.17 4.87 8.62
CA GLN A 173 -18.48 5.07 7.20
C GLN A 173 -19.10 6.46 6.88
N ASN A 174 -19.77 7.09 7.86
CA ASN A 174 -20.22 8.48 7.77
C ASN A 174 -19.19 9.42 8.42
N GLN A 175 -18.33 10.01 7.59
CA GLN A 175 -17.21 10.90 7.97
C GLN A 175 -17.63 12.30 8.47
N GLN A 176 -18.92 12.56 8.67
CA GLN A 176 -19.43 13.89 9.06
C GLN A 176 -19.38 14.17 10.56
N ASP A 177 -19.31 13.13 11.39
CA ASP A 177 -19.25 13.27 12.86
C ASP A 177 -17.84 12.93 13.36
N PRO A 178 -17.09 13.91 13.93
CA PRO A 178 -15.74 13.70 14.42
C PRO A 178 -15.65 12.70 15.59
N GLU A 179 -16.72 12.45 16.35
CA GLU A 179 -16.76 11.40 17.38
C GLU A 179 -16.70 9.97 16.77
N ASN A 180 -16.84 9.86 15.45
CA ASN A 180 -16.67 8.61 14.73
C ASN A 180 -15.22 8.26 14.42
N SER A 181 -14.26 9.14 14.72
CA SER A 181 -12.85 8.88 14.45
C SER A 181 -12.10 8.35 15.67
N ALA A 182 -11.12 7.47 15.46
CA ALA A 182 -10.23 6.99 16.51
C ALA A 182 -8.80 6.81 15.98
N LEU A 183 -7.83 7.12 16.82
CA LEU A 183 -6.44 6.77 16.61
C LEU A 183 -6.17 5.40 17.25
N ALA A 184 -5.58 4.48 16.50
CA ALA A 184 -5.17 3.17 17.02
C ALA A 184 -3.71 2.87 16.64
N LEU A 185 -2.98 2.28 17.58
CA LEU A 185 -1.60 1.84 17.39
C LEU A 185 -1.52 0.33 17.28
N TYR A 186 -0.68 -0.14 16.38
CA TYR A 186 -0.45 -1.56 16.13
C TYR A 186 1.05 -1.84 16.05
N ASN A 187 1.46 -2.98 16.58
CA ASN A 187 2.73 -3.60 16.22
C ASN A 187 2.47 -4.49 14.99
N ILE A 188 3.05 -4.13 13.85
CA ILE A 188 2.90 -4.83 12.57
C ILE A 188 4.20 -5.54 12.13
N SER A 189 5.12 -5.79 13.07
CA SER A 189 6.38 -6.51 12.81
C SER A 189 6.14 -7.92 12.24
N ASN A 190 5.03 -8.56 12.62
CA ASN A 190 4.68 -9.91 12.18
C ASN A 190 3.27 -9.94 11.60
N ILE A 191 3.16 -9.68 10.30
CA ILE A 191 1.93 -9.91 9.56
C ILE A 191 1.89 -11.39 9.20
N GLN A 192 0.87 -12.12 9.65
CA GLN A 192 0.63 -13.51 9.27
C GLN A 192 -0.69 -13.60 8.51
N GLY A 193 -0.62 -13.72 7.20
CA GLY A 193 -1.79 -13.99 6.38
C GLY A 193 -1.39 -14.46 4.98
N ARG A 194 -2.03 -15.54 4.51
CA ARG A 194 -1.79 -16.07 3.16
C ARG A 194 -2.70 -15.35 2.17
N THR A 195 -2.12 -14.66 1.19
CA THR A 195 -2.82 -14.35 -0.06
C THR A 195 -2.60 -15.49 -1.05
N LYS A 196 -3.64 -15.87 -1.80
CA LYS A 196 -3.45 -16.73 -2.97
C LYS A 196 -2.85 -15.86 -4.08
N GLY A 197 -1.52 -15.94 -4.24
CA GLY A 197 -0.80 -15.39 -5.39
C GLY A 197 -0.99 -16.22 -6.63
#